data_AF-A0A7Y4EYL8-F1
#
_entry.id   AF-A0A7Y4EYL8-F1
#
_cell.length_a   1.000
_cell.length_b   1.000
_cell.length_c   1.000
_cell.angle_alpha   90.00
_cell.angle_beta   90.00
_cell.angle_gamma   90.00
#
_symmetry.space_group_name_H-M   'P 1'
#
loop_
_entity.id
_entity.type
_entity.pdbx_description
1 polymer ?
#
loop_
_entity_poly.entity_id
_entity_poly.type
_entity_poly.pdbx_seq_one_letter_code
_entity_poly.pdbx_strand_id
1 'polypeptide(L)'
;MSSPRLRVQFETLFEKFSGHDTDVQLEDITEALFCTRRNARIVLNKLEEEGWIEWHPAAGRGKLSKLVFKRNRSDVSENLARRYLDEGKIGQALDALDNDAARLTQVIQGYLGLQHRQGEQVVRLPYYRPLSMLNPQKPMRRSEQHIARQIFSGLTRLDENEQLQPDLAHTWEAISDTHWRFYLRRGVRFHNGEPLTTSCVLESVLALNSLNLFSHIKRVSSPQEWTVDIELVRPDRYLPLALSESQAKILLPSALRSESFDRQPIGTGPFQVKMNDDKRLILTAFDGYFGFRPLLDQVEVWVIDEAYSSMVYPSLSKPKMDKQGSSDEVELDPGCTFLLLNKNTGIAKDPRWAEFLSQTLNSHQIYAHVPQDKVMELGVLQAFGLKPGWIDLRPAEAGSVPQANKVISVAYQKKHPMFPVVAKAIKTLLKPHGIEVEFIRYDSQPPAPGEVDIWVKAMGIATNRNDALAGWLLDYSDIEKFSSGYDFSEWAKLVDQWRAGMHTDFPARELGRQLVKSCQVIPMFHCWLGVNKDHSGALQNAKCNALGWFDFNNVWVKPDIESNHGETE
;
A
#
# COMPACT_ATOMS: atom_id res chain seq x y z
N MET A 1 31.63 -10.99 3.45
CA MET A 1 30.94 -9.93 2.65
C MET A 1 31.68 -9.80 1.32
N SER A 2 31.16 -10.40 0.25
CA SER A 2 31.79 -10.35 -1.07
C SER A 2 31.58 -8.99 -1.74
N SER A 3 32.66 -8.32 -2.11
CA SER A 3 32.58 -7.04 -2.82
C SER A 3 32.39 -7.24 -4.33
N PRO A 4 31.92 -6.22 -5.08
CA PRO A 4 31.91 -6.24 -6.55
C PRO A 4 33.27 -6.63 -7.14
N ARG A 5 34.36 -6.20 -6.48
CA ARG A 5 35.73 -6.53 -6.86
C ARG A 5 36.02 -8.03 -6.71
N LEU A 6 35.51 -8.68 -5.66
CA LEU A 6 35.70 -10.11 -5.44
C LEU A 6 34.98 -10.94 -6.52
N ARG A 7 33.80 -10.49 -6.98
CA ARG A 7 33.07 -11.09 -8.12
C ARG A 7 33.91 -11.05 -9.40
N VAL A 8 34.43 -9.88 -9.77
CA VAL A 8 35.28 -9.74 -10.97
C VAL A 8 36.50 -10.66 -10.90
N GLN A 9 37.11 -10.79 -9.71
CA GLN A 9 38.24 -11.68 -9.49
C GLN A 9 37.86 -13.15 -9.65
N PHE A 10 36.70 -13.57 -9.14
CA PHE A 10 36.16 -14.91 -9.39
C PHE A 10 35.93 -15.15 -10.88
N GLU A 11 35.25 -14.23 -11.57
CA GLU A 11 34.93 -14.34 -12.99
C GLU A 11 36.19 -14.45 -13.83
N THR A 12 37.22 -13.65 -13.51
CA THR A 12 38.52 -13.68 -14.19
C THR A 12 39.18 -15.06 -14.08
N LEU A 13 39.16 -15.67 -12.87
CA LEU A 13 39.65 -17.03 -12.69
C LEU A 13 38.79 -18.07 -13.41
N PHE A 14 37.46 -17.94 -13.31
CA PHE A 14 36.53 -18.84 -13.96
C PHE A 14 36.69 -18.82 -15.49
N GLU A 15 36.94 -17.65 -16.09
CA GLU A 15 37.24 -17.50 -17.53
C GLU A 15 38.57 -18.17 -17.89
N LYS A 16 39.63 -17.84 -17.13
CA LYS A 16 40.98 -18.34 -17.37
C LYS A 16 41.04 -19.86 -17.37
N PHE A 17 40.30 -20.52 -16.47
CA PHE A 17 40.26 -21.97 -16.34
C PHE A 17 38.99 -22.60 -16.95
N SER A 18 38.20 -21.83 -17.70
CA SER A 18 36.95 -22.29 -18.33
C SER A 18 35.99 -23.01 -17.37
N GLY A 19 36.00 -22.65 -16.08
CA GLY A 19 35.17 -23.25 -15.04
C GLY A 19 35.53 -24.67 -14.61
N HIS A 20 36.64 -25.24 -15.07
CA HIS A 20 37.05 -26.60 -14.73
C HIS A 20 37.92 -26.64 -13.47
N ASP A 21 37.68 -27.64 -12.62
CA ASP A 21 38.59 -27.97 -11.52
C ASP A 21 39.98 -28.26 -12.08
N THR A 22 40.99 -27.56 -11.57
CA THR A 22 42.31 -27.53 -12.19
C THR A 22 43.42 -27.56 -11.15
N ASP A 23 44.47 -28.33 -11.45
CA ASP A 23 45.76 -28.26 -10.77
C ASP A 23 46.57 -27.10 -11.36
N VAL A 24 46.92 -26.11 -10.54
CA VAL A 24 47.39 -24.78 -10.96
C VAL A 24 48.56 -24.28 -10.10
N GLN A 25 49.50 -23.54 -10.69
CA GLN A 25 50.54 -22.86 -9.91
C GLN A 25 50.01 -21.53 -9.38
N LEU A 26 50.53 -21.08 -8.22
CA LEU A 26 50.14 -19.80 -7.67
C LEU A 26 50.53 -18.64 -8.61
N GLU A 27 51.58 -18.83 -9.40
CA GLU A 27 52.02 -17.92 -10.47
C GLU A 27 50.93 -17.67 -11.52
N ASP A 28 50.23 -18.72 -11.97
CA ASP A 28 49.13 -18.61 -12.95
C ASP A 28 47.96 -17.78 -12.40
N ILE A 29 47.67 -17.95 -11.10
CA ILE A 29 46.65 -17.15 -10.40
C ILE A 29 47.07 -15.68 -10.29
N THR A 30 48.34 -15.42 -9.96
CA THR A 30 48.85 -14.03 -9.87
C THR A 30 48.87 -13.32 -11.22
N GLU A 31 49.15 -14.05 -12.29
CA GLU A 31 49.10 -13.54 -13.66
C GLU A 31 47.66 -13.23 -14.06
N ALA A 32 46.73 -14.17 -13.86
CA ALA A 32 45.32 -13.98 -14.19
C ALA A 32 44.70 -12.77 -13.45
N LEU A 33 45.01 -12.61 -12.16
CA LEU A 33 44.47 -11.53 -11.33
C LEU A 33 45.29 -10.24 -11.37
N PHE A 34 46.39 -10.20 -12.13
CA PHE A 34 47.36 -9.09 -12.17
C PHE A 34 47.74 -8.58 -10.77
N CYS A 35 48.14 -9.47 -9.86
CA CYS A 35 48.43 -9.09 -8.48
C CYS A 35 49.59 -9.88 -7.84
N THR A 36 50.03 -9.44 -6.65
CA THR A 36 51.13 -10.12 -5.93
C THR A 36 50.69 -11.47 -5.35
N ARG A 37 51.62 -12.40 -5.12
CA ARG A 37 51.33 -13.71 -4.48
C ARG A 37 50.59 -13.58 -3.15
N ARG A 38 50.94 -12.57 -2.35
CA ARG A 38 50.26 -12.28 -1.08
C ARG A 38 48.80 -11.91 -1.32
N ASN A 39 48.53 -11.05 -2.30
CA ASN A 39 47.18 -10.61 -2.60
C ASN A 39 46.35 -11.73 -3.23
N ALA A 40 46.93 -12.55 -4.13
CA ALA A 40 46.26 -13.71 -4.70
C ALA A 40 45.78 -14.69 -3.62
N ARG A 41 46.62 -14.98 -2.60
CA ARG A 41 46.21 -15.80 -1.44
C ARG A 41 45.06 -15.18 -0.66
N ILE A 42 45.08 -13.86 -0.42
CA ILE A 42 43.98 -13.16 0.25
C ILE A 42 42.68 -13.27 -0.55
N VAL A 43 42.76 -13.13 -1.88
CA VAL A 43 41.60 -13.25 -2.77
C VAL A 43 41.06 -14.69 -2.73
N LEU A 44 41.92 -15.70 -2.88
CA LEU A 44 41.52 -17.11 -2.83
C LEU A 44 40.84 -17.46 -1.51
N ASN A 45 41.42 -17.05 -0.37
CA ASN A 45 40.81 -17.28 0.94
C ASN A 45 39.42 -16.62 1.04
N LYS A 46 39.25 -15.40 0.52
CA LYS A 46 37.94 -14.73 0.52
C LYS A 46 36.92 -15.40 -0.39
N LEU A 47 37.36 -15.93 -1.54
CA LEU A 47 36.50 -16.70 -2.44
C LEU A 47 36.06 -18.02 -1.80
N GLU A 48 36.94 -18.65 -1.03
CA GLU A 48 36.66 -19.87 -0.26
C GLU A 48 35.76 -19.60 0.95
N GLU A 49 35.97 -18.50 1.68
CA GLU A 49 35.08 -18.05 2.78
C GLU A 49 33.63 -17.80 2.29
N GLU A 50 33.47 -17.32 1.06
CA GLU A 50 32.15 -17.14 0.43
C GLU A 50 31.61 -18.46 -0.19
N GLY A 51 32.40 -19.54 -0.17
CA GLY A 51 32.02 -20.86 -0.67
C GLY A 51 31.94 -20.96 -2.20
N TRP A 52 32.60 -20.05 -2.93
CA TRP A 52 32.58 -20.03 -4.40
C TRP A 52 33.60 -21.00 -5.00
N ILE A 53 34.71 -21.20 -4.28
CA ILE A 53 35.78 -22.14 -4.64
C ILE A 53 36.18 -22.96 -3.40
N GLU A 54 36.94 -24.02 -3.64
CA GLU A 54 37.72 -24.72 -2.62
C GLU A 54 39.19 -24.69 -3.07
N TRP A 55 40.10 -24.29 -2.18
CA TRP A 55 41.50 -24.04 -2.52
C TRP A 55 42.45 -24.92 -1.68
N HIS A 56 43.16 -25.82 -2.33
CA HIS A 56 44.10 -26.74 -1.66
C HIS A 56 45.54 -26.36 -2.01
N PRO A 57 46.24 -25.58 -1.15
CA PRO A 57 47.59 -25.13 -1.44
C PRO A 57 48.62 -26.26 -1.34
N ALA A 58 49.52 -26.36 -2.32
CA ALA A 58 50.68 -27.26 -2.27
C ALA A 58 51.96 -26.49 -1.91
N ALA A 59 52.74 -27.04 -0.96
CA ALA A 59 54.02 -26.47 -0.54
C ALA A 59 55.21 -27.08 -1.30
N GLY A 60 55.95 -26.24 -2.03
CA GLY A 60 57.17 -26.63 -2.76
C GLY A 60 57.29 -25.93 -4.12
N ARG A 61 58.51 -25.64 -4.58
CA ARG A 61 58.75 -24.99 -5.88
C ARG A 61 58.32 -25.95 -7.01
N GLY A 62 57.39 -25.52 -7.87
CA GLY A 62 56.88 -26.31 -9.00
C GLY A 62 55.76 -27.31 -8.67
N LYS A 63 55.27 -27.37 -7.43
CA LYS A 63 54.09 -28.20 -7.09
C LYS A 63 52.80 -27.47 -7.46
N LEU A 64 51.85 -28.23 -8.01
CA LEU A 64 50.52 -27.72 -8.37
C LEU A 64 49.62 -27.72 -7.13
N SER A 65 48.92 -26.61 -6.91
CA SER A 65 47.83 -26.50 -5.95
C SER A 65 46.51 -26.84 -6.65
N LYS A 66 45.49 -27.27 -5.93
CA LYS A 66 44.20 -27.62 -6.53
C LYS A 66 43.19 -26.50 -6.32
N LEU A 67 42.59 -26.03 -7.42
CA LEU A 67 41.47 -25.08 -7.42
C LEU A 67 40.21 -25.81 -7.88
N VAL A 68 39.18 -25.83 -7.04
CA VAL A 68 37.88 -26.45 -7.34
C VAL A 68 36.81 -25.38 -7.38
N PHE A 69 36.03 -25.30 -8.46
CA PHE A 69 34.92 -24.35 -8.55
C PHE A 69 33.65 -24.97 -7.97
N LYS A 70 33.10 -24.37 -6.90
CA LYS A 70 31.86 -24.85 -6.25
C LYS A 70 30.62 -24.18 -6.81
N ARG A 71 30.79 -23.06 -7.51
CA ARG A 71 29.72 -22.24 -8.10
C ARG A 71 30.08 -21.84 -9.52
N ASN A 72 29.08 -21.55 -10.33
CA ASN A 72 29.26 -20.95 -11.65
C ASN A 72 29.08 -19.41 -11.57
N ARG A 73 29.33 -18.71 -12.69
CA ARG A 73 29.15 -17.25 -12.77
C ARG A 73 27.72 -16.79 -12.47
N SER A 74 26.74 -17.51 -13.02
CA SER A 74 25.32 -17.26 -12.81
C SER A 74 24.98 -17.25 -11.33
N ASP A 75 25.39 -18.29 -10.61
CA ASP A 75 25.11 -18.47 -9.18
C ASP A 75 25.72 -17.33 -8.35
N VAL A 76 26.96 -16.92 -8.65
CA VAL A 76 27.65 -15.86 -7.92
C VAL A 76 26.96 -14.51 -8.15
N SER A 77 26.63 -14.19 -9.40
CA SER A 77 25.91 -12.96 -9.78
C SER A 77 24.52 -12.89 -9.16
N GLU A 78 23.75 -13.99 -9.21
CA GLU A 78 22.40 -14.06 -8.65
C GLU A 78 22.40 -13.97 -7.12
N ASN A 79 23.34 -14.62 -6.42
CA ASN A 79 23.47 -14.49 -4.97
C ASN A 79 23.83 -13.06 -4.56
N LEU A 80 24.73 -12.40 -5.30
CA LEU A 80 25.07 -11.01 -5.05
C LEU A 80 23.87 -10.09 -5.31
N ALA A 81 23.12 -10.33 -6.40
CA ALA A 81 21.90 -9.59 -6.71
C ALA A 81 20.85 -9.76 -5.61
N ARG A 82 20.60 -10.98 -5.12
CA ARG A 82 19.69 -11.25 -3.98
C ARG A 82 20.11 -10.47 -2.72
N ARG A 83 21.41 -10.43 -2.40
CA ARG A 83 21.90 -9.62 -1.27
C ARG A 83 21.64 -8.13 -1.47
N TYR A 84 21.83 -7.61 -2.69
CA TYR A 84 21.48 -6.22 -2.99
C TYR A 84 19.97 -5.97 -2.88
N LEU A 85 19.13 -6.93 -3.25
CA LEU A 85 17.68 -6.85 -3.02
C LEU A 85 17.36 -6.84 -1.52
N ASP A 86 18.03 -7.65 -0.69
CA ASP A 86 17.90 -7.63 0.78
C ASP A 86 18.27 -6.26 1.38
N GLU A 87 19.17 -5.53 0.72
CA GLU A 87 19.58 -4.17 1.08
C GLU A 87 18.73 -3.07 0.43
N GLY A 88 17.73 -3.42 -0.39
CA GLY A 88 16.88 -2.49 -1.14
C GLY A 88 17.60 -1.75 -2.29
N LYS A 89 18.72 -2.31 -2.79
CA LYS A 89 19.60 -1.68 -3.80
C LYS A 89 19.42 -2.31 -5.18
N ILE A 90 18.26 -2.08 -5.78
CA ILE A 90 17.86 -2.73 -7.05
C ILE A 90 18.79 -2.37 -8.21
N GLY A 91 19.26 -1.12 -8.30
CA GLY A 91 20.25 -0.74 -9.32
C GLY A 91 21.54 -1.54 -9.22
N GLN A 92 22.03 -1.79 -8.00
CA GLN A 92 23.21 -2.63 -7.78
C GLN A 92 22.92 -4.12 -8.03
N ALA A 93 21.69 -4.57 -7.81
CA ALA A 93 21.26 -5.92 -8.20
C ALA A 93 21.23 -6.07 -9.73
N LEU A 94 20.81 -5.04 -10.46
CA LEU A 94 20.84 -5.01 -11.92
C LEU A 94 22.28 -5.00 -12.47
N ASP A 95 23.15 -4.17 -11.89
CA ASP A 95 24.58 -4.16 -12.21
C ASP A 95 25.24 -5.51 -11.91
N ALA A 96 24.83 -6.17 -10.81
CA ALA A 96 25.29 -7.50 -10.44
C ALA A 96 24.84 -8.58 -11.44
N LEU A 97 23.88 -8.28 -12.32
CA LEU A 97 23.38 -9.16 -13.37
C LEU A 97 23.73 -8.62 -14.76
N ASP A 98 24.80 -7.83 -14.85
CA ASP A 98 25.34 -7.29 -16.12
C ASP A 98 24.33 -6.44 -16.89
N ASN A 99 23.46 -5.72 -16.16
CA ASN A 99 22.36 -4.92 -16.70
C ASN A 99 21.30 -5.73 -17.48
N ASP A 100 21.21 -7.04 -17.20
CA ASP A 100 20.17 -7.90 -17.77
C ASP A 100 18.86 -7.78 -16.98
N ALA A 101 17.92 -7.00 -17.53
CA ALA A 101 16.60 -6.80 -16.96
C ALA A 101 15.77 -8.10 -16.86
N ALA A 102 15.93 -9.04 -17.80
CA ALA A 102 15.19 -10.29 -17.79
C ALA A 102 15.67 -11.20 -16.64
N ARG A 103 16.99 -11.28 -16.43
CA ARG A 103 17.56 -12.00 -15.30
C ARG A 103 17.22 -11.36 -13.96
N LEU A 104 17.26 -10.03 -13.88
CA LEU A 104 16.80 -9.34 -12.67
C LEU A 104 15.34 -9.68 -12.36
N THR A 105 14.49 -9.73 -13.37
CA THR A 105 13.08 -10.13 -13.21
C THR A 105 12.97 -11.55 -12.65
N GLN A 106 13.74 -12.51 -13.16
CA GLN A 106 13.76 -13.89 -12.65
C GLN A 106 14.24 -13.98 -11.19
N VAL A 107 15.32 -13.28 -10.85
CA VAL A 107 15.84 -13.23 -9.48
C VAL A 107 14.82 -12.60 -8.54
N ILE A 108 14.17 -11.51 -8.97
CA ILE A 108 13.15 -10.83 -8.20
C ILE A 108 11.89 -11.69 -8.07
N GLN A 109 11.46 -12.42 -9.10
CA GLN A 109 10.35 -13.38 -9.01
C GLN A 109 10.63 -14.49 -8.00
N GLY A 110 11.86 -15.02 -7.97
CA GLY A 110 12.29 -16.00 -6.96
C GLY A 110 12.62 -15.39 -5.58
N TYR A 111 12.61 -14.05 -5.45
CA TYR A 111 12.85 -13.32 -4.21
C TYR A 111 11.56 -12.79 -3.59
N LEU A 112 10.60 -12.39 -4.43
CA LEU A 112 9.26 -11.95 -4.08
C LEU A 112 8.31 -13.16 -3.99
N GLY A 113 7.10 -12.90 -3.50
CA GLY A 113 6.13 -13.97 -3.29
C GLY A 113 6.50 -14.83 -2.09
N LEU A 114 6.23 -16.12 -2.18
CA LEU A 114 6.35 -17.05 -1.06
C LEU A 114 7.76 -17.57 -0.87
N GLN A 115 8.23 -17.57 0.38
CA GLN A 115 9.50 -18.16 0.79
C GLN A 115 9.25 -19.04 2.00
N HIS A 116 9.71 -20.29 1.94
CA HIS A 116 9.81 -21.16 3.11
C HIS A 116 11.16 -20.92 3.76
N ARG A 117 11.20 -20.10 4.82
CA ARG A 117 12.43 -19.85 5.57
C ARG A 117 12.41 -20.65 6.86
N GLN A 118 13.22 -21.70 6.96
CA GLN A 118 13.32 -22.52 8.19
C GLN A 118 11.97 -23.09 8.68
N GLY A 119 11.02 -23.34 7.77
CA GLY A 119 9.66 -23.80 8.08
C GLY A 119 8.62 -22.68 8.25
N GLU A 120 9.02 -21.40 8.24
CA GLU A 120 8.10 -20.26 8.26
C GLU A 120 7.55 -19.95 6.86
N GLN A 121 6.25 -19.66 6.76
CA GLN A 121 5.60 -19.13 5.56
C GLN A 121 5.76 -17.60 5.52
N VAL A 122 6.63 -17.13 4.62
CA VAL A 122 6.90 -15.70 4.42
C VAL A 122 6.38 -15.24 3.07
N VAL A 123 5.61 -14.14 3.05
CA VAL A 123 5.17 -13.49 1.81
C VAL A 123 5.91 -12.17 1.63
N ARG A 124 6.55 -11.98 0.47
CA ARG A 124 7.27 -10.76 0.10
C ARG A 124 6.52 -10.01 -1.00
N LEU A 125 6.00 -8.85 -0.63
CA LEU A 125 5.21 -7.97 -1.48
C LEU A 125 6.04 -6.75 -1.89
N PRO A 126 6.09 -6.44 -3.17
CA PRO A 126 6.72 -5.22 -3.64
C PRO A 126 5.79 -4.02 -3.52
N TYR A 127 6.36 -2.84 -3.32
CA TYR A 127 5.61 -1.60 -3.24
C TYR A 127 6.43 -0.40 -3.66
N TYR A 128 5.82 0.61 -4.29
CA TYR A 128 6.55 1.72 -4.93
C TYR A 128 7.11 2.78 -3.97
N ARG A 129 6.81 2.68 -2.66
CA ARG A 129 7.22 3.66 -1.65
C ARG A 129 7.24 3.09 -0.22
N PRO A 130 7.88 3.76 0.75
CA PRO A 130 7.76 3.39 2.16
C PRO A 130 6.34 3.62 2.70
N LEU A 131 5.92 2.80 3.66
CA LEU A 131 4.66 2.89 4.41
C LEU A 131 4.93 3.45 5.83
N SER A 132 5.21 4.75 5.91
CA SER A 132 5.80 5.36 7.11
C SER A 132 4.80 5.79 8.19
N MET A 133 3.50 5.86 7.88
CA MET A 133 2.46 6.36 8.79
C MET A 133 1.41 5.30 9.10
N LEU A 134 1.64 4.49 10.13
CA LEU A 134 0.76 3.37 10.52
C LEU A 134 -0.12 3.69 11.75
N ASN A 135 -0.09 4.93 12.25
CA ASN A 135 -0.91 5.37 13.38
C ASN A 135 -2.34 5.71 12.93
N PRO A 136 -3.38 4.99 13.40
CA PRO A 136 -4.74 5.20 12.93
C PRO A 136 -5.38 6.53 13.34
N GLN A 137 -4.82 7.23 14.33
CA GLN A 137 -5.25 8.59 14.71
C GLN A 137 -4.70 9.68 13.80
N LYS A 138 -3.87 9.34 12.81
CA LYS A 138 -3.28 10.27 11.86
C LYS A 138 -3.79 10.00 10.44
N PRO A 139 -3.74 10.99 9.53
CA PRO A 139 -4.14 10.78 8.14
C PRO A 139 -3.30 9.67 7.48
N MET A 140 -3.98 8.61 7.06
CA MET A 140 -3.40 7.45 6.38
C MET A 140 -3.89 7.36 4.94
N ARG A 141 -3.04 6.91 4.01
CA ARG A 141 -3.48 6.53 2.66
C ARG A 141 -4.05 5.10 2.70
N ARG A 142 -4.71 4.68 1.62
CA ARG A 142 -5.36 3.36 1.53
C ARG A 142 -4.46 2.19 1.94
N SER A 143 -3.18 2.21 1.56
CA SER A 143 -2.24 1.14 1.89
C SER A 143 -1.89 1.11 3.36
N GLU A 144 -1.64 2.26 3.98
CA GLU A 144 -1.47 2.35 5.43
C GLU A 144 -2.75 1.95 6.19
N GLN A 145 -3.94 2.30 5.68
CA GLN A 145 -5.21 1.83 6.26
C GLN A 145 -5.32 0.30 6.23
N HIS A 146 -4.91 -0.34 5.12
CA HIS A 146 -4.88 -1.79 5.02
C HIS A 146 -3.94 -2.40 6.07
N ILE A 147 -2.71 -1.90 6.17
CA ILE A 147 -1.73 -2.38 7.16
C ILE A 147 -2.22 -2.14 8.60
N ALA A 148 -2.81 -0.99 8.89
CA ALA A 148 -3.35 -0.68 10.21
C ALA A 148 -4.45 -1.68 10.64
N ARG A 149 -5.27 -2.18 9.70
CA ARG A 149 -6.28 -3.22 10.00
C ARG A 149 -5.67 -4.57 10.39
N GLN A 150 -4.42 -4.83 10.01
CA GLN A 150 -3.68 -6.04 10.42
C GLN A 150 -3.00 -5.87 11.78
N ILE A 151 -2.64 -4.63 12.12
CA ILE A 151 -1.92 -4.32 13.38
C ILE A 151 -2.88 -4.10 14.54
N PHE A 152 -4.06 -3.54 14.30
CA PHE A 152 -4.98 -3.14 15.35
C PHE A 152 -6.36 -3.77 15.21
N SER A 153 -6.97 -4.06 16.36
CA SER A 153 -8.39 -4.41 16.45
C SER A 153 -9.24 -3.22 16.93
N GLY A 154 -10.50 -3.19 16.49
CA GLY A 154 -11.51 -2.22 16.92
C GLY A 154 -12.56 -2.88 17.82
N LEU A 155 -13.59 -2.14 18.21
CA LEU A 155 -14.76 -2.75 18.87
C LEU A 155 -15.47 -3.71 17.91
N THR A 156 -15.61 -3.28 16.65
CA THR A 156 -16.20 -4.03 15.54
C THR A 156 -15.23 -4.03 14.36
N ARG A 157 -15.52 -4.86 13.36
CA ARG A 157 -14.78 -4.92 12.10
C ARG A 157 -15.69 -5.28 10.94
N LEU A 158 -15.23 -5.05 9.72
CA LEU A 158 -15.83 -5.65 8.54
C LEU A 158 -15.03 -6.90 8.14
N ASP A 159 -15.72 -7.94 7.69
CA ASP A 159 -15.08 -9.09 7.04
C ASP A 159 -14.85 -8.85 5.55
N GLU A 160 -14.30 -9.86 4.88
CA GLU A 160 -14.03 -9.89 3.44
C GLU A 160 -15.28 -9.73 2.56
N ASN A 161 -16.47 -9.98 3.10
CA ASN A 161 -17.77 -9.79 2.45
C ASN A 161 -18.41 -8.44 2.82
N GLU A 162 -17.64 -7.56 3.45
CA GLU A 162 -18.07 -6.24 3.92
C GLU A 162 -19.28 -6.30 4.87
N GLN A 163 -19.38 -7.40 5.62
CA GLN A 163 -20.37 -7.60 6.67
C GLN A 163 -19.79 -7.20 8.01
N LEU A 164 -20.63 -6.59 8.84
CA LEU A 164 -20.26 -6.15 10.18
C LEU A 164 -20.12 -7.36 11.10
N GLN A 165 -18.94 -7.48 11.72
CA GLN A 165 -18.59 -8.56 12.62
C GLN A 165 -18.10 -8.04 13.97
N PRO A 166 -18.26 -8.86 15.04
CA PRO A 166 -17.54 -8.69 16.30
C PRO A 166 -16.01 -8.68 16.12
N ASP A 167 -15.34 -7.88 16.95
CA ASP A 167 -13.88 -7.83 17.06
C ASP A 167 -13.48 -7.88 18.54
N LEU A 168 -12.98 -6.78 19.14
CA LEU A 168 -12.72 -6.72 20.59
C LEU A 168 -14.01 -6.78 21.40
N ALA A 169 -15.10 -6.18 20.90
CA ALA A 169 -16.42 -6.46 21.42
C ALA A 169 -16.92 -7.76 20.80
N HIS A 170 -17.25 -8.75 21.62
CA HIS A 170 -17.80 -10.02 21.13
C HIS A 170 -19.29 -9.92 20.79
N THR A 171 -19.99 -8.91 21.32
CA THR A 171 -21.36 -8.54 20.97
C THR A 171 -21.68 -7.12 21.43
N TRP A 172 -22.78 -6.55 20.95
CA TRP A 172 -23.27 -5.22 21.30
C TRP A 172 -24.79 -5.13 21.12
N GLU A 173 -25.39 -4.13 21.74
CA GLU A 173 -26.83 -3.85 21.64
C GLU A 173 -27.11 -2.34 21.66
N ALA A 174 -28.18 -1.95 20.97
CA ALA A 174 -28.75 -0.61 21.10
C ALA A 174 -29.67 -0.58 22.32
N ILE A 175 -29.35 0.24 23.31
CA ILE A 175 -30.24 0.52 24.46
C ILE A 175 -31.29 1.56 24.04
N SER A 176 -30.89 2.51 23.19
CA SER A 176 -31.76 3.47 22.50
C SER A 176 -31.08 3.96 21.21
N ASP A 177 -31.75 4.82 20.45
CA ASP A 177 -31.17 5.46 19.25
C ASP A 177 -29.91 6.31 19.56
N THR A 178 -29.67 6.66 20.83
CA THR A 178 -28.53 7.47 21.28
C THR A 178 -27.67 6.79 22.35
N HIS A 179 -27.88 5.50 22.62
CA HIS A 179 -27.14 4.77 23.65
C HIS A 179 -26.86 3.35 23.19
N TRP A 180 -25.57 3.03 23.06
CA TRP A 180 -25.08 1.70 22.69
C TRP A 180 -24.27 1.08 23.80
N ARG A 181 -24.39 -0.25 23.96
CA ARG A 181 -23.60 -1.05 24.88
C ARG A 181 -22.80 -2.10 24.13
N PHE A 182 -21.51 -2.21 24.45
CA PHE A 182 -20.56 -3.16 23.88
C PHE A 182 -19.99 -4.05 24.99
N TYR A 183 -19.89 -5.35 24.72
CA TYR A 183 -19.36 -6.35 25.64
C TYR A 183 -18.00 -6.86 25.15
N LEU A 184 -16.96 -6.65 25.93
CA LEU A 184 -15.56 -6.85 25.56
C LEU A 184 -15.08 -8.27 25.85
N ARG A 185 -14.18 -8.77 25.01
CA ARG A 185 -13.40 -9.99 25.27
C ARG A 185 -12.45 -9.77 26.44
N ARG A 186 -12.33 -10.79 27.29
CA ARG A 186 -11.38 -10.80 28.41
C ARG A 186 -10.04 -11.40 27.99
N GLY A 187 -8.97 -10.99 28.66
CA GLY A 187 -7.64 -11.58 28.48
C GLY A 187 -6.90 -11.20 27.20
N VAL A 188 -7.41 -10.22 26.44
CA VAL A 188 -6.74 -9.69 25.26
C VAL A 188 -5.45 -8.97 25.66
N ARG A 189 -4.39 -9.12 24.86
CA ARG A 189 -3.10 -8.46 25.07
C ARG A 189 -2.72 -7.63 23.85
N PHE A 190 -1.99 -6.55 24.11
CA PHE A 190 -1.23 -5.85 23.09
C PHE A 190 -0.02 -6.70 22.66
N HIS A 191 0.57 -6.37 21.51
CA HIS A 191 1.75 -7.06 20.96
C HIS A 191 2.95 -7.09 21.91
N ASN A 192 3.07 -6.08 22.79
CA ASN A 192 4.12 -6.01 23.81
C ASN A 192 3.82 -6.82 25.09
N GLY A 193 2.69 -7.54 25.15
CA GLY A 193 2.28 -8.35 26.28
C GLY A 193 1.42 -7.64 27.33
N GLU A 194 1.32 -6.31 27.27
CA GLU A 194 0.45 -5.52 28.17
C GLU A 194 -1.02 -5.94 28.03
N PRO A 195 -1.80 -6.04 29.13
CA PRO A 195 -3.19 -6.38 29.04
C PRO A 195 -4.02 -5.23 28.44
N LEU A 196 -4.96 -5.57 27.56
CA LEU A 196 -6.00 -4.63 27.14
C LEU A 196 -7.01 -4.48 28.28
N THR A 197 -7.10 -3.30 28.88
CA THR A 197 -8.08 -2.99 29.93
C THR A 197 -9.28 -2.24 29.36
N THR A 198 -10.40 -2.23 30.10
CA THR A 198 -11.57 -1.41 29.71
C THR A 198 -11.20 0.07 29.61
N SER A 199 -10.31 0.59 30.47
CA SER A 199 -9.85 1.98 30.40
C SER A 199 -9.14 2.33 29.09
N CYS A 200 -8.34 1.42 28.53
CA CYS A 200 -7.70 1.62 27.21
C CYS A 200 -8.75 1.81 26.09
N VAL A 201 -9.84 1.05 26.17
CA VAL A 201 -10.97 1.16 25.24
C VAL A 201 -11.70 2.49 25.42
N LEU A 202 -12.01 2.87 26.67
CA LEU A 202 -12.67 4.15 26.96
C LEU A 202 -11.86 5.34 26.43
N GLU A 203 -10.54 5.37 26.68
CA GLU A 203 -9.65 6.43 26.19
C GLU A 203 -9.66 6.50 24.65
N SER A 204 -9.49 5.36 23.98
CA SER A 204 -9.45 5.30 22.52
C SER A 204 -10.76 5.74 21.87
N VAL A 205 -11.91 5.28 22.41
CA VAL A 205 -13.23 5.62 21.86
C VAL A 205 -13.60 7.06 22.16
N LEU A 206 -13.29 7.58 23.36
CA LEU A 206 -13.57 8.98 23.70
C LEU A 206 -12.78 9.93 22.79
N ALA A 207 -11.52 9.60 22.48
CA ALA A 207 -10.68 10.39 21.59
C ALA A 207 -11.25 10.54 20.17
N LEU A 208 -12.18 9.67 19.75
CA LEU A 208 -12.83 9.80 18.44
C LEU A 208 -13.69 11.06 18.34
N ASN A 209 -14.17 11.64 19.44
CA ASN A 209 -15.06 12.79 19.40
C ASN A 209 -14.47 14.04 18.72
N SER A 210 -13.15 14.10 18.50
CA SER A 210 -12.49 15.16 17.75
C SER A 210 -12.62 15.00 16.24
N LEU A 211 -13.07 13.84 15.75
CA LEU A 211 -13.25 13.52 14.34
C LEU A 211 -14.70 13.80 13.94
N ASN A 212 -14.92 14.26 12.71
CA ASN A 212 -16.26 14.66 12.27
C ASN A 212 -17.23 13.47 12.29
N LEU A 213 -16.77 12.29 11.88
CA LEU A 213 -17.58 11.07 11.91
C LEU A 213 -18.10 10.74 13.31
N PHE A 214 -17.33 11.01 14.36
CA PHE A 214 -17.67 10.64 15.74
C PHE A 214 -17.94 11.85 16.66
N SER A 215 -18.03 13.06 16.09
CA SER A 215 -18.30 14.32 16.80
C SER A 215 -19.56 14.31 17.68
N HIS A 216 -20.45 13.35 17.46
CA HIS A 216 -21.68 13.16 18.20
C HIS A 216 -21.53 12.26 19.44
N ILE A 217 -20.36 11.67 19.69
CA ILE A 217 -20.09 10.94 20.94
C ILE A 217 -20.08 11.95 22.08
N LYS A 218 -21.05 11.82 22.99
CA LYS A 218 -21.19 12.67 24.18
C LYS A 218 -20.33 12.17 25.32
N ARG A 219 -20.40 10.86 25.57
CA ARG A 219 -19.79 10.22 26.73
C ARG A 219 -19.50 8.76 26.42
N VAL A 220 -18.37 8.28 26.93
CA VAL A 220 -18.01 6.87 26.96
C VAL A 220 -17.80 6.49 28.42
N SER A 221 -18.42 5.41 28.87
CA SER A 221 -18.31 4.96 30.27
C SER A 221 -18.34 3.44 30.36
N SER A 222 -18.05 2.91 31.54
CA SER A 222 -18.12 1.48 31.80
C SER A 222 -19.05 1.25 32.99
N PRO A 223 -20.26 0.69 32.78
CA PRO A 223 -21.17 0.38 33.89
C PRO A 223 -20.66 -0.80 34.72
N GLN A 224 -19.88 -1.70 34.11
CA GLN A 224 -19.26 -2.87 34.72
C GLN A 224 -17.99 -3.24 33.95
N GLU A 225 -17.08 -3.97 34.60
CA GLU A 225 -15.86 -4.47 33.96
C GLU A 225 -16.15 -5.22 32.66
N TRP A 226 -15.39 -4.96 31.60
CA TRP A 226 -15.58 -5.51 30.26
C TRP A 226 -16.87 -5.09 29.56
N THR A 227 -17.54 -4.05 30.05
CA THR A 227 -18.71 -3.45 29.40
C THR A 227 -18.43 -1.97 29.13
N VAL A 228 -18.78 -1.51 27.92
CA VAL A 228 -18.60 -0.12 27.48
C VAL A 228 -19.93 0.42 26.99
N ASP A 229 -20.34 1.54 27.56
CA ASP A 229 -21.51 2.31 27.15
C ASP A 229 -21.06 3.57 26.41
N ILE A 230 -21.64 3.80 25.23
CA ILE A 230 -21.44 5.00 24.42
C ILE A 230 -22.76 5.75 24.32
N GLU A 231 -22.79 6.96 24.87
CA GLU A 231 -23.92 7.89 24.79
C GLU A 231 -23.66 8.94 23.70
N LEU A 232 -24.68 9.26 22.91
CA LEU A 232 -24.61 10.16 21.77
C LEU A 232 -25.47 11.42 21.98
N VAL A 233 -25.06 12.55 21.41
CA VAL A 233 -25.87 13.79 21.41
C VAL A 233 -26.97 13.79 20.34
N ARG A 234 -26.80 12.96 19.30
CA ARG A 234 -27.77 12.79 18.21
C ARG A 234 -27.83 11.30 17.80
N PRO A 235 -28.98 10.81 17.28
CA PRO A 235 -29.13 9.41 16.90
C PRO A 235 -28.07 8.93 15.91
N ASP A 236 -27.52 7.73 16.15
CA ASP A 236 -26.73 7.00 15.16
C ASP A 236 -27.01 5.49 15.28
N ARG A 237 -27.90 5.00 14.41
CA ARG A 237 -28.24 3.58 14.32
C ARG A 237 -27.11 2.72 13.72
N TYR A 238 -26.09 3.36 13.14
CA TYR A 238 -24.97 2.73 12.46
C TYR A 238 -23.65 2.94 13.22
N LEU A 239 -23.69 3.36 14.49
CA LEU A 239 -22.48 3.53 15.30
C LEU A 239 -21.58 2.28 15.31
N PRO A 240 -22.10 1.03 15.46
CA PRO A 240 -21.26 -0.16 15.38
C PRO A 240 -20.54 -0.31 14.03
N LEU A 241 -21.17 0.12 12.93
CA LEU A 241 -20.56 0.13 11.61
C LEU A 241 -19.48 1.22 11.51
N ALA A 242 -19.74 2.43 11.99
CA ALA A 242 -18.74 3.50 12.03
C ALA A 242 -17.50 3.08 12.85
N LEU A 243 -17.68 2.37 13.96
CA LEU A 243 -16.59 1.85 14.81
C LEU A 243 -15.72 0.77 14.14
N SER A 244 -16.09 0.29 12.94
CA SER A 244 -15.25 -0.60 12.14
C SER A 244 -14.16 0.15 11.34
N GLU A 245 -14.26 1.48 11.24
CA GLU A 245 -13.33 2.32 10.50
C GLU A 245 -11.91 2.24 11.06
N SER A 246 -10.92 2.45 10.18
CA SER A 246 -9.51 2.34 10.57
C SER A 246 -9.14 3.35 11.67
N GLN A 247 -9.75 4.54 11.70
CA GLN A 247 -9.49 5.53 12.76
C GLN A 247 -10.08 5.15 14.13
N ALA A 248 -11.03 4.21 14.18
CA ALA A 248 -11.71 3.75 15.40
C ALA A 248 -11.01 2.56 16.09
N LYS A 249 -9.78 2.24 15.69
CA LYS A 249 -9.00 1.16 16.29
C LYS A 249 -8.55 1.49 17.71
N ILE A 250 -8.52 0.47 18.56
CA ILE A 250 -8.11 0.64 19.96
C ILE A 250 -6.59 0.62 20.04
N LEU A 251 -6.04 1.66 20.65
CA LEU A 251 -4.60 1.88 20.70
C LEU A 251 -4.05 1.61 22.09
N LEU A 252 -2.75 1.31 22.15
CA LEU A 252 -2.00 1.31 23.40
C LEU A 252 -2.13 2.70 24.07
N PRO A 253 -2.26 2.82 25.41
CA PRO A 253 -2.33 4.12 26.08
C PRO A 253 -1.17 5.04 25.68
N SER A 254 -1.46 6.32 25.49
CA SER A 254 -0.47 7.32 25.02
C SER A 254 0.82 7.34 25.83
N ALA A 255 0.72 7.19 27.15
CA ALA A 255 1.85 7.15 28.08
C ALA A 255 2.81 5.95 27.89
N LEU A 256 2.37 4.89 27.20
CA LEU A 256 3.14 3.67 26.94
C LEU A 256 3.65 3.60 25.48
N ARG A 257 3.35 4.60 24.65
CA ARG A 257 3.77 4.63 23.25
C ARG A 257 5.22 5.11 23.14
N SER A 258 5.98 4.49 22.25
CA SER A 258 7.31 4.98 21.87
C SER A 258 7.21 6.21 20.96
N GLU A 259 8.30 6.96 20.81
CA GLU A 259 8.40 8.02 19.80
C GLU A 259 8.22 7.49 18.36
N SER A 260 8.55 6.22 18.14
CA SER A 260 8.41 5.54 16.85
C SER A 260 7.02 4.99 16.59
N PHE A 261 6.03 5.19 17.48
CA PHE A 261 4.69 4.59 17.39
C PHE A 261 3.98 4.88 16.05
N ASP A 262 4.26 6.05 15.48
CA ASP A 262 3.77 6.44 14.16
C ASP A 262 4.18 5.48 13.03
N ARG A 263 5.36 4.87 13.15
CA ARG A 263 5.97 4.01 12.14
C ARG A 263 5.99 2.54 12.55
N GLN A 264 6.14 2.27 13.84
CA GLN A 264 6.19 0.94 14.44
C GLN A 264 5.20 0.87 15.62
N PRO A 265 3.89 0.96 15.34
CA PRO A 265 2.89 0.91 16.39
C PRO A 265 2.77 -0.47 17.03
N ILE A 266 2.30 -0.45 18.28
CA ILE A 266 1.85 -1.62 19.04
C ILE A 266 0.32 -1.64 19.02
N GLY A 267 -0.27 -2.75 18.59
CA GLY A 267 -1.71 -2.96 18.57
C GLY A 267 -2.11 -4.28 19.23
N THR A 268 -3.32 -4.73 18.91
CA THR A 268 -3.95 -5.98 19.40
C THR A 268 -4.37 -6.90 18.24
N GLY A 269 -4.02 -6.52 17.01
CA GLY A 269 -4.39 -7.23 15.80
C GLY A 269 -3.55 -8.48 15.53
N PRO A 270 -3.87 -9.21 14.45
CA PRO A 270 -3.25 -10.49 14.11
C PRO A 270 -1.77 -10.42 13.76
N PHE A 271 -1.27 -9.26 13.30
CA PHE A 271 0.14 -9.06 12.95
C PHE A 271 0.76 -7.94 13.78
N GLN A 272 2.02 -8.09 14.14
CA GLN A 272 2.82 -7.07 14.82
C GLN A 272 3.94 -6.55 13.92
N VAL A 273 4.29 -5.27 14.06
CA VAL A 273 5.40 -4.66 13.32
C VAL A 273 6.73 -5.10 13.93
N LYS A 274 7.50 -5.90 13.19
CA LYS A 274 8.87 -6.27 13.56
C LYS A 274 9.86 -5.18 13.16
N MET A 275 9.63 -4.53 12.02
CA MET A 275 10.49 -3.47 11.52
C MET A 275 9.74 -2.64 10.47
N ASN A 276 9.99 -1.33 10.44
CA ASN A 276 9.53 -0.46 9.37
C ASN A 276 10.59 0.62 9.14
N ASP A 277 11.29 0.52 8.02
CA ASP A 277 12.34 1.44 7.57
C ASP A 277 12.04 1.94 6.13
N ASP A 278 12.94 2.71 5.53
CA ASP A 278 12.69 3.32 4.21
C ASP A 278 12.76 2.32 3.06
N LYS A 279 13.16 1.07 3.34
CA LYS A 279 13.37 0.01 2.37
C LYS A 279 12.33 -1.10 2.51
N ARG A 280 11.81 -1.32 3.72
CA ARG A 280 10.85 -2.40 3.98
C ARG A 280 10.01 -2.21 5.23
N LEU A 281 8.84 -2.83 5.20
CA LEU A 281 7.99 -3.11 6.36
C LEU A 281 7.98 -4.63 6.57
N ILE A 282 8.20 -5.10 7.80
CA ILE A 282 8.09 -6.51 8.18
C ILE A 282 7.04 -6.65 9.27
N LEU A 283 6.02 -7.44 8.96
CA LEU A 283 4.96 -7.87 9.86
C LEU A 283 5.16 -9.34 10.20
N THR A 284 5.06 -9.71 11.48
CA THR A 284 5.05 -11.11 11.93
C THR A 284 3.70 -11.44 12.55
N ALA A 285 3.20 -12.66 12.37
CA ALA A 285 2.01 -13.12 13.08
C ALA A 285 2.20 -12.98 14.60
N PHE A 286 1.15 -12.57 15.28
CA PHE A 286 1.13 -12.44 16.73
C PHE A 286 0.49 -13.67 17.35
N ASP A 287 1.28 -14.56 17.94
CA ASP A 287 0.80 -15.81 18.55
C ASP A 287 -0.16 -15.56 19.74
N GLY A 288 -0.09 -14.39 20.36
CA GLY A 288 -0.99 -13.96 21.43
C GLY A 288 -2.32 -13.36 20.94
N TYR A 289 -2.61 -13.41 19.63
CA TYR A 289 -3.83 -12.87 19.07
C TYR A 289 -5.06 -13.62 19.62
N PHE A 290 -6.10 -12.86 19.98
CA PHE A 290 -7.29 -13.41 20.64
C PHE A 290 -8.24 -14.14 19.66
N GLY A 291 -8.03 -13.96 18.36
CA GLY A 291 -8.76 -14.66 17.29
C GLY A 291 -8.00 -15.88 16.79
N PHE A 292 -8.31 -16.31 15.56
CA PHE A 292 -7.48 -17.31 14.89
C PHE A 292 -6.15 -16.70 14.48
N ARG A 293 -5.06 -17.41 14.79
CA ARG A 293 -3.73 -17.03 14.32
C ARG A 293 -3.73 -16.98 12.78
N PRO A 294 -3.11 -15.95 12.17
CA PRO A 294 -2.88 -15.93 10.74
C PRO A 294 -2.19 -17.20 10.23
N LEU A 295 -2.55 -17.59 9.02
CA LEU A 295 -1.94 -18.75 8.35
C LEU A 295 -0.50 -18.45 7.88
N LEU A 296 -0.19 -17.19 7.61
CA LEU A 296 1.17 -16.73 7.33
C LEU A 296 1.93 -16.43 8.61
N ASP A 297 3.24 -16.72 8.62
CA ASP A 297 4.12 -16.36 9.74
C ASP A 297 4.65 -14.93 9.60
N GLN A 298 4.87 -14.47 8.36
CA GLN A 298 5.47 -13.17 8.10
C GLN A 298 5.03 -12.57 6.76
N VAL A 299 4.78 -11.25 6.75
CA VAL A 299 4.58 -10.46 5.53
C VAL A 299 5.64 -9.37 5.47
N GLU A 300 6.38 -9.30 4.38
CA GLU A 300 7.38 -8.27 4.13
C GLU A 300 6.94 -7.42 2.94
N VAL A 301 6.80 -6.10 3.13
CA VAL A 301 6.56 -5.15 2.04
C VAL A 301 7.86 -4.45 1.70
N TRP A 302 8.39 -4.67 0.50
CA TRP A 302 9.68 -4.17 0.02
C TRP A 302 9.51 -2.99 -0.93
N VAL A 303 10.26 -1.92 -0.69
CA VAL A 303 10.22 -0.71 -1.50
C VAL A 303 11.03 -0.91 -2.78
N ILE A 304 10.34 -0.85 -3.92
CA ILE A 304 10.89 -0.94 -5.27
C ILE A 304 10.67 0.40 -5.96
N ASP A 305 11.73 1.06 -6.41
CA ASP A 305 11.61 2.35 -7.09
C ASP A 305 10.77 2.23 -8.38
N GLU A 306 10.05 3.29 -8.73
CA GLU A 306 9.19 3.38 -9.92
C GLU A 306 9.98 3.07 -11.20
N ALA A 307 11.24 3.52 -11.28
CA ALA A 307 12.12 3.26 -12.42
C ALA A 307 12.33 1.75 -12.70
N TYR A 308 12.23 0.92 -11.66
CA TYR A 308 12.39 -0.53 -11.76
C TYR A 308 11.06 -1.27 -11.67
N SER A 309 9.99 -0.62 -11.18
CA SER A 309 8.65 -1.21 -11.07
C SER A 309 8.14 -1.74 -12.41
N SER A 310 8.31 -1.00 -13.51
CA SER A 310 7.90 -1.43 -14.85
C SER A 310 8.75 -2.58 -15.42
N MET A 311 10.01 -2.71 -14.99
CA MET A 311 10.90 -3.82 -15.35
C MET A 311 10.52 -5.10 -14.62
N VAL A 312 10.04 -4.97 -13.38
CA VAL A 312 9.73 -6.08 -12.48
C VAL A 312 8.28 -6.55 -12.58
N TYR A 313 7.35 -5.65 -12.91
CA TYR A 313 5.91 -5.92 -13.07
C TYR A 313 5.43 -5.67 -14.50
N PRO A 314 5.96 -6.39 -15.51
CA PRO A 314 5.54 -6.18 -16.90
C PRO A 314 4.11 -6.65 -17.20
N SER A 315 3.42 -7.30 -16.25
CA SER A 315 2.20 -8.09 -16.48
C SER A 315 0.97 -7.30 -16.95
N LEU A 316 0.94 -5.98 -16.79
CA LEU A 316 -0.11 -5.13 -17.36
C LEU A 316 0.27 -4.52 -18.72
N SER A 317 1.54 -4.59 -19.11
CA SER A 317 2.03 -4.04 -20.38
C SER A 317 1.92 -5.02 -21.56
N LYS A 318 1.78 -6.33 -21.30
CA LYS A 318 1.55 -7.37 -22.31
C LYS A 318 0.66 -8.48 -21.75
N PRO A 319 -0.67 -8.31 -21.73
CA PRO A 319 -1.56 -9.39 -21.33
C PRO A 319 -1.41 -10.53 -22.34
N LYS A 320 -0.75 -11.62 -21.95
CA LYS A 320 -0.91 -12.89 -22.65
C LYS A 320 -2.22 -13.46 -22.15
N MET A 321 -3.27 -13.41 -22.97
CA MET A 321 -4.47 -14.19 -22.72
C MET A 321 -4.06 -15.66 -22.70
N ASP A 322 -4.02 -16.24 -21.51
CA ASP A 322 -3.77 -17.67 -21.40
C ASP A 322 -4.97 -18.40 -22.01
N LYS A 323 -4.71 -19.30 -22.97
CA LYS A 323 -5.78 -20.05 -23.65
C LYS A 323 -6.41 -21.12 -22.75
N GLN A 324 -5.95 -21.24 -21.51
CA GLN A 324 -6.51 -22.06 -20.45
C GLN A 324 -6.78 -21.22 -19.22
N GLY A 325 -7.94 -20.57 -19.17
CA GLY A 325 -8.74 -20.37 -17.96
C GLY A 325 -8.10 -19.83 -16.68
N SER A 326 -6.98 -19.08 -16.71
CA SER A 326 -6.57 -18.27 -15.57
C SER A 326 -7.31 -16.94 -15.64
N SER A 327 -8.47 -16.84 -14.98
CA SER A 327 -9.08 -15.54 -14.74
C SER A 327 -8.33 -14.88 -13.57
N ASP A 328 -7.55 -13.85 -13.84
CA ASP A 328 -7.13 -12.92 -12.79
C ASP A 328 -8.38 -12.37 -12.10
N GLU A 329 -8.43 -12.47 -10.76
CA GLU A 329 -9.49 -11.83 -9.99
C GLU A 329 -9.17 -10.33 -9.87
N VAL A 330 -9.61 -9.59 -10.89
CA VAL A 330 -9.55 -8.13 -10.93
C VAL A 330 -10.92 -7.54 -10.59
N GLU A 331 -10.93 -6.55 -9.70
CA GLU A 331 -12.11 -5.78 -9.34
C GLU A 331 -11.83 -4.29 -9.58
N LEU A 332 -12.87 -3.50 -9.86
CA LEU A 332 -12.69 -2.05 -9.96
C LEU A 332 -12.52 -1.44 -8.57
N ASP A 333 -11.63 -0.46 -8.48
CA ASP A 333 -11.55 0.43 -7.32
C ASP A 333 -12.95 0.96 -6.99
N PRO A 334 -13.44 0.81 -5.74
CA PRO A 334 -14.79 1.22 -5.36
C PRO A 334 -15.00 2.73 -5.46
N GLY A 335 -13.92 3.52 -5.52
CA GLY A 335 -13.93 4.97 -5.67
C GLY A 335 -13.27 5.42 -6.97
N CYS A 336 -12.83 6.66 -7.00
CA CYS A 336 -12.11 7.20 -8.14
C CYS A 336 -10.93 8.11 -7.73
N THR A 337 -10.02 8.31 -8.67
CA THR A 337 -9.18 9.52 -8.69
C THR A 337 -10.07 10.69 -9.08
N PHE A 338 -9.92 11.82 -8.40
CA PHE A 338 -10.72 13.02 -8.61
C PHE A 338 -9.90 14.29 -8.43
N LEU A 339 -10.40 15.38 -9.00
CA LEU A 339 -9.94 16.74 -8.72
C LEU A 339 -10.85 17.35 -7.66
N LEU A 340 -10.26 17.90 -6.60
CA LEU A 340 -10.97 18.67 -5.58
C LEU A 340 -10.67 20.15 -5.80
N LEU A 341 -11.70 20.94 -6.09
CA LEU A 341 -11.55 22.38 -6.28
C LEU A 341 -11.58 23.09 -4.93
N ASN A 342 -10.66 24.03 -4.71
CA ASN A 342 -10.69 24.89 -3.54
C ASN A 342 -11.71 26.02 -3.75
N LYS A 343 -12.95 25.78 -3.32
CA LYS A 343 -14.06 26.73 -3.37
C LYS A 343 -14.14 27.64 -2.13
N ASN A 344 -13.25 27.45 -1.16
CA ASN A 344 -13.22 28.24 0.07
C ASN A 344 -12.30 29.46 -0.07
N THR A 345 -11.03 29.21 -0.38
CA THR A 345 -9.98 30.25 -0.48
C THR A 345 -9.34 30.34 -1.86
N GLY A 346 -9.50 29.32 -2.71
CA GLY A 346 -8.90 29.26 -4.03
C GLY A 346 -9.73 29.92 -5.12
N ILE A 347 -9.24 29.84 -6.36
CA ILE A 347 -9.83 30.49 -7.53
C ILE A 347 -11.27 30.01 -7.83
N ALA A 348 -11.58 28.75 -7.50
CA ALA A 348 -12.90 28.15 -7.69
C ALA A 348 -13.96 28.65 -6.70
N LYS A 349 -13.59 29.55 -5.77
CA LYS A 349 -14.57 30.31 -4.99
C LYS A 349 -15.51 31.13 -5.89
N ASP A 350 -15.00 31.62 -7.02
CA ASP A 350 -15.83 32.18 -8.08
C ASP A 350 -16.50 31.02 -8.86
N PRO A 351 -17.85 30.94 -8.88
CA PRO A 351 -18.56 29.86 -9.57
C PRO A 351 -18.17 29.74 -11.06
N ARG A 352 -17.85 30.84 -11.72
CA ARG A 352 -17.44 30.83 -13.14
C ARG A 352 -16.12 30.09 -13.34
N TRP A 353 -15.20 30.21 -12.40
CA TRP A 353 -13.95 29.45 -12.39
C TRP A 353 -14.20 27.98 -12.09
N ALA A 354 -15.05 27.67 -11.12
CA ALA A 354 -15.40 26.29 -10.80
C ALA A 354 -16.05 25.55 -11.99
N GLU A 355 -16.95 26.23 -12.72
CA GLU A 355 -17.59 25.73 -13.94
C GLU A 355 -16.58 25.53 -15.07
N PHE A 356 -15.79 26.56 -15.39
CA PHE A 356 -14.75 26.48 -16.42
C PHE A 356 -13.78 25.33 -16.16
N LEU A 357 -13.25 25.20 -14.93
CA LEU A 357 -12.31 24.14 -14.57
C LEU A 357 -12.96 22.76 -14.69
N SER A 358 -14.21 22.61 -14.25
CA SER A 358 -14.91 21.34 -14.31
C SER A 358 -15.23 20.88 -15.74
N GLN A 359 -15.47 21.82 -16.65
CA GLN A 359 -15.73 21.53 -18.06
C GLN A 359 -14.42 21.24 -18.80
N THR A 360 -13.40 22.07 -18.62
CA THR A 360 -12.10 21.95 -19.31
C THR A 360 -11.30 20.74 -18.83
N LEU A 361 -11.36 20.43 -17.54
CA LEU A 361 -10.60 19.34 -16.91
C LEU A 361 -11.45 18.09 -16.68
N ASN A 362 -12.53 17.88 -17.43
CA ASN A 362 -13.36 16.68 -17.28
C ASN A 362 -12.58 15.39 -17.59
N SER A 363 -13.12 14.24 -17.14
CA SER A 363 -12.47 12.93 -17.28
C SER A 363 -12.05 12.63 -18.73
N HIS A 364 -12.90 12.93 -19.71
CA HIS A 364 -12.62 12.67 -21.12
C HIS A 364 -11.42 13.50 -21.62
N GLN A 365 -11.38 14.79 -21.30
CA GLN A 365 -10.29 15.69 -21.71
C GLN A 365 -8.95 15.31 -21.07
N ILE A 366 -8.95 14.97 -19.78
CA ILE A 366 -7.72 14.52 -19.10
C ILE A 366 -7.27 13.18 -19.66
N TYR A 367 -8.18 12.22 -19.83
CA TYR A 367 -7.87 10.87 -20.34
C TYR A 367 -7.18 10.93 -21.71
N ALA A 368 -7.64 11.79 -22.61
CA ALA A 368 -7.04 11.98 -23.93
C ALA A 368 -5.56 12.45 -23.89
N HIS A 369 -5.10 12.98 -22.77
CA HIS A 369 -3.74 13.44 -22.54
C HIS A 369 -2.92 12.51 -21.62
N VAL A 370 -3.49 11.39 -21.19
CA VAL A 370 -2.76 10.34 -20.46
C VAL A 370 -2.04 9.44 -21.47
N PRO A 371 -0.72 9.19 -21.33
CA PRO A 371 0.01 8.26 -22.19
C PRO A 371 -0.60 6.85 -22.17
N GLN A 372 -0.70 6.22 -23.34
CA GLN A 372 -1.38 4.92 -23.49
C GLN A 372 -0.69 3.80 -22.69
N ASP A 373 0.63 3.84 -22.58
CA ASP A 373 1.41 2.91 -21.74
C ASP A 373 0.98 3.02 -20.27
N LYS A 374 0.79 4.23 -19.75
CA LYS A 374 0.29 4.45 -18.38
C LYS A 374 -1.15 4.03 -18.18
N VAL A 375 -2.01 4.21 -19.17
CA VAL A 375 -3.39 3.71 -19.13
C VAL A 375 -3.41 2.19 -18.96
N MET A 376 -2.60 1.48 -19.75
CA MET A 376 -2.50 0.03 -19.71
C MET A 376 -1.86 -0.46 -18.41
N GLU A 377 -0.72 0.14 -18.02
CA GLU A 377 0.04 -0.20 -16.82
C GLU A 377 -0.80 -0.08 -15.54
N LEU A 378 -1.70 0.90 -15.46
CA LEU A 378 -2.43 1.21 -14.23
C LEU A 378 -3.93 0.87 -14.33
N GLY A 379 -4.35 0.19 -15.39
CA GLY A 379 -5.72 -0.29 -15.59
C GLY A 379 -6.75 0.84 -15.50
N VAL A 380 -6.47 1.99 -16.11
CA VAL A 380 -7.24 3.22 -15.93
C VAL A 380 -8.49 3.24 -16.79
N LEU A 381 -9.66 3.52 -16.19
CA LEU A 381 -10.92 3.76 -16.87
C LEU A 381 -11.45 5.16 -16.56
N GLN A 382 -12.17 5.78 -17.50
CA GLN A 382 -12.84 7.06 -17.27
C GLN A 382 -13.90 6.94 -16.18
N ALA A 383 -13.90 7.87 -15.22
CA ALA A 383 -14.94 8.00 -14.21
C ALA A 383 -15.93 9.10 -14.61
N PHE A 384 -17.21 8.74 -14.69
CA PHE A 384 -18.30 9.68 -14.95
C PHE A 384 -19.10 10.03 -13.69
N GLY A 385 -18.68 9.49 -12.54
CA GLY A 385 -19.23 9.69 -11.20
C GLY A 385 -18.23 9.21 -10.16
N LEU A 386 -18.59 9.27 -8.88
CA LEU A 386 -17.65 8.90 -7.79
C LEU A 386 -17.40 7.40 -7.68
N LYS A 387 -18.41 6.56 -7.94
CA LYS A 387 -18.30 5.09 -7.91
C LYS A 387 -18.44 4.49 -9.32
N PRO A 388 -17.91 3.28 -9.56
CA PRO A 388 -18.09 2.60 -10.84
C PRO A 388 -19.56 2.52 -11.27
N GLY A 389 -19.81 2.74 -12.57
CA GLY A 389 -21.16 2.72 -13.17
C GLY A 389 -22.01 3.97 -12.91
N TRP A 390 -21.53 4.93 -12.11
CA TRP A 390 -22.24 6.18 -11.85
C TRP A 390 -22.00 7.21 -12.96
N ILE A 391 -23.07 7.88 -13.38
CA ILE A 391 -23.04 8.92 -14.41
C ILE A 391 -23.66 10.19 -13.83
N ASP A 392 -22.82 11.15 -13.46
CA ASP A 392 -23.19 12.46 -12.90
C ASP A 392 -22.65 13.62 -13.75
N LEU A 393 -22.47 13.35 -15.05
CA LEU A 393 -21.95 14.29 -16.03
C LEU A 393 -22.71 15.62 -16.04
N ARG A 394 -21.98 16.71 -16.25
CA ARG A 394 -22.56 17.99 -16.68
C ARG A 394 -22.51 18.11 -18.21
N PRO A 395 -23.47 18.84 -18.80
CA PRO A 395 -23.38 19.23 -20.21
C PRO A 395 -22.05 19.97 -20.49
N ALA A 396 -21.38 19.56 -21.57
CA ALA A 396 -20.09 20.09 -21.97
C ALA A 396 -20.28 21.25 -22.97
N GLU A 397 -20.42 22.48 -22.45
CA GLU A 397 -20.12 23.68 -23.22
C GLU A 397 -19.06 24.44 -22.45
N ALA A 398 -17.80 24.35 -22.88
CA ALA A 398 -16.70 25.06 -22.24
C ALA A 398 -16.98 26.56 -22.25
N GLY A 399 -17.27 27.12 -21.07
CA GLY A 399 -17.47 28.54 -20.90
C GLY A 399 -16.23 29.33 -21.28
N SER A 400 -16.39 30.64 -21.50
CA SER A 400 -15.24 31.53 -21.66
C SER A 400 -14.40 31.57 -20.38
N VAL A 401 -13.08 31.73 -20.55
CA VAL A 401 -12.16 31.89 -19.42
C VAL A 401 -12.59 33.13 -18.63
N PRO A 402 -12.87 33.02 -17.31
CA PRO A 402 -13.40 34.16 -16.55
C PRO A 402 -12.43 35.35 -16.48
N GLN A 403 -11.12 35.06 -16.45
CA GLN A 403 -10.07 36.06 -16.50
C GLN A 403 -8.78 35.46 -17.10
N ALA A 404 -8.19 36.15 -18.09
CA ALA A 404 -6.93 35.74 -18.71
C ALA A 404 -5.71 35.95 -17.79
N ASN A 405 -4.59 35.29 -18.12
CA ASN A 405 -3.28 35.47 -17.49
C ASN A 405 -3.28 35.20 -15.98
N LYS A 406 -3.93 34.12 -15.56
CA LYS A 406 -3.90 33.63 -14.19
C LYS A 406 -2.89 32.50 -14.04
N VAL A 407 -2.33 32.40 -12.83
CA VAL A 407 -1.57 31.23 -12.37
C VAL A 407 -2.51 30.41 -11.49
N ILE A 408 -2.62 29.12 -11.76
CA ILE A 408 -3.39 28.17 -10.97
C ILE A 408 -2.42 27.19 -10.31
N SER A 409 -2.54 27.02 -8.99
CA SER A 409 -1.72 26.08 -8.24
C SER A 409 -2.38 24.70 -8.16
N VAL A 410 -1.62 23.66 -8.50
CA VAL A 410 -2.08 22.26 -8.51
C VAL A 410 -1.22 21.45 -7.54
N ALA A 411 -1.84 20.91 -6.49
CA ALA A 411 -1.15 20.09 -5.48
C ALA A 411 -1.41 18.60 -5.67
N TYR A 412 -0.35 17.80 -5.51
CA TYR A 412 -0.43 16.34 -5.57
C TYR A 412 0.72 15.63 -4.87
N GLN A 413 0.47 14.37 -4.50
CA GLN A 413 1.48 13.47 -3.95
C GLN A 413 2.50 13.07 -5.02
N LYS A 414 3.76 13.44 -4.84
CA LYS A 414 4.81 13.33 -5.86
C LYS A 414 5.15 11.89 -6.26
N LYS A 415 5.02 10.95 -5.31
CA LYS A 415 5.33 9.53 -5.49
C LYS A 415 4.14 8.72 -6.03
N HIS A 416 2.98 9.32 -6.25
CA HIS A 416 1.82 8.58 -6.75
C HIS A 416 2.00 8.28 -8.25
N PRO A 417 1.84 7.02 -8.73
CA PRO A 417 2.12 6.67 -10.13
C PRO A 417 1.32 7.48 -11.16
N MET A 418 0.06 7.81 -10.86
CA MET A 418 -0.80 8.58 -11.77
C MET A 418 -0.75 10.11 -11.61
N PHE A 419 -0.50 10.64 -10.41
CA PHE A 419 -0.82 12.06 -10.16
C PHE A 419 0.07 13.05 -10.93
N PRO A 420 1.40 12.82 -11.09
CA PRO A 420 2.23 13.66 -11.94
C PRO A 420 1.73 13.70 -13.39
N VAL A 421 1.20 12.58 -13.91
CA VAL A 421 0.64 12.50 -15.27
C VAL A 421 -0.62 13.35 -15.38
N VAL A 422 -1.54 13.22 -14.42
CA VAL A 422 -2.76 14.05 -14.36
C VAL A 422 -2.42 15.55 -14.26
N ALA A 423 -1.49 15.92 -13.37
CA ALA A 423 -1.08 17.31 -13.21
C ALA A 423 -0.47 17.90 -14.51
N LYS A 424 0.30 17.09 -15.24
CA LYS A 424 0.84 17.49 -16.55
C LYS A 424 -0.27 17.67 -17.58
N ALA A 425 -1.28 16.79 -17.60
CA ALA A 425 -2.45 16.92 -18.47
C ALA A 425 -3.25 18.20 -18.17
N ILE A 426 -3.47 18.53 -16.89
CA ILE A 426 -4.10 19.79 -16.46
C ILE A 426 -3.34 20.99 -17.04
N LYS A 427 -2.00 21.02 -16.91
CA LYS A 427 -1.18 22.09 -17.47
C LYS A 427 -1.32 22.22 -18.99
N THR A 428 -1.37 21.09 -19.71
CA THR A 428 -1.57 21.10 -21.17
C THR A 428 -2.93 21.65 -21.55
N LEU A 429 -4.00 21.26 -20.85
CA LEU A 429 -5.37 21.70 -21.13
C LEU A 429 -5.61 23.18 -20.80
N LEU A 430 -4.96 23.72 -19.78
CA LEU A 430 -5.13 25.12 -19.37
C LEU A 430 -4.27 26.10 -20.19
N LYS A 431 -3.18 25.63 -20.82
CA LYS A 431 -2.27 26.48 -21.60
C LYS A 431 -2.93 27.24 -22.76
N PRO A 432 -3.81 26.64 -23.60
CA PRO A 432 -4.51 27.37 -24.68
C PRO A 432 -5.39 28.52 -24.20
N HIS A 433 -5.76 28.51 -22.92
CA HIS A 433 -6.59 29.51 -22.27
C HIS A 433 -5.78 30.66 -21.63
N GLY A 434 -4.46 30.70 -21.84
CA GLY A 434 -3.58 31.72 -21.25
C GLY A 434 -3.44 31.57 -19.74
N ILE A 435 -3.60 30.35 -19.22
CA ILE A 435 -3.49 30.03 -17.80
C ILE A 435 -2.17 29.29 -17.57
N GLU A 436 -1.35 29.81 -16.67
CA GLU A 436 -0.15 29.13 -16.21
C GLU A 436 -0.48 28.20 -15.05
N VAL A 437 0.28 27.11 -14.92
CA VAL A 437 0.09 26.13 -13.85
C VAL A 437 1.38 25.95 -13.07
N GLU A 438 1.28 26.17 -11.76
CA GLU A 438 2.32 25.90 -10.77
C GLU A 438 2.04 24.59 -10.05
N PHE A 439 3.09 23.77 -9.84
CA PHE A 439 2.95 22.46 -9.20
C PHE A 439 3.46 22.50 -7.76
N ILE A 440 2.60 22.12 -6.81
CA ILE A 440 2.96 21.95 -5.41
C ILE A 440 3.06 20.43 -5.12
N ARG A 441 4.28 19.92 -5.09
CA ARG A 441 4.58 18.49 -4.96
C ARG A 441 4.92 18.14 -3.51
N TYR A 442 4.16 17.24 -2.90
CA TYR A 442 4.39 16.83 -1.51
C TYR A 442 4.54 15.31 -1.36
N ASP A 443 5.11 14.87 -0.23
CA ASP A 443 5.19 13.44 0.12
C ASP A 443 4.10 13.09 1.15
N SER A 444 4.38 13.20 2.45
CA SER A 444 3.42 12.94 3.53
C SER A 444 2.68 14.19 3.97
N GLN A 445 3.37 15.33 4.07
CA GLN A 445 2.81 16.56 4.62
C GLN A 445 2.23 17.44 3.51
N PRO A 446 0.91 17.65 3.44
CA PRO A 446 0.30 18.50 2.43
C PRO A 446 0.63 19.98 2.66
N PRO A 447 0.62 20.82 1.60
CA PRO A 447 0.77 22.28 1.73
C PRO A 447 -0.41 22.91 2.46
N ALA A 448 -0.29 24.18 2.81
CA ALA A 448 -1.37 24.90 3.47
C ALA A 448 -2.59 25.01 2.52
N PRO A 449 -3.83 24.83 3.02
CA PRO A 449 -5.04 24.88 2.18
C PRO A 449 -5.17 26.15 1.32
N GLY A 450 -4.72 27.30 1.85
CA GLY A 450 -4.80 28.60 1.18
C GLY A 450 -3.90 28.76 -0.05
N GLU A 451 -2.91 27.90 -0.23
CA GLU A 451 -1.92 27.99 -1.31
C GLU A 451 -2.34 27.25 -2.58
N VAL A 452 -3.42 26.44 -2.51
CA VAL A 452 -3.78 25.47 -3.54
C VAL A 452 -5.15 25.74 -4.14
N ASP A 453 -5.23 25.85 -5.46
CA ASP A 453 -6.49 25.97 -6.20
C ASP A 453 -7.13 24.61 -6.52
N ILE A 454 -6.31 23.64 -6.94
CA ILE A 454 -6.76 22.31 -7.37
C ILE A 454 -5.94 21.23 -6.68
N TRP A 455 -6.61 20.24 -6.10
CA TRP A 455 -5.95 19.06 -5.55
C TRP A 455 -6.24 17.83 -6.39
N VAL A 456 -5.20 17.08 -6.77
CA VAL A 456 -5.34 15.74 -7.34
C VAL A 456 -5.37 14.73 -6.19
N LYS A 457 -6.47 13.99 -6.06
CA LYS A 457 -6.73 13.07 -4.95
C LYS A 457 -7.28 11.74 -5.43
N ALA A 458 -7.13 10.73 -4.60
CA ALA A 458 -7.79 9.44 -4.74
C ALA A 458 -8.75 9.26 -3.57
N MET A 459 -9.91 8.65 -3.82
CA MET A 459 -10.81 8.27 -2.74
C MET A 459 -10.15 7.19 -1.88
N GLY A 460 -10.11 7.41 -0.57
CA GLY A 460 -9.64 6.44 0.42
C GLY A 460 -10.79 5.65 1.02
N ILE A 461 -11.75 5.18 0.20
CA ILE A 461 -12.83 4.33 0.70
C ILE A 461 -12.38 2.88 0.74
N ALA A 462 -12.70 2.23 1.85
CA ALA A 462 -12.12 0.95 2.19
C ALA A 462 -13.05 -0.25 1.98
N THR A 463 -14.20 -0.01 1.36
CA THR A 463 -15.26 -0.98 1.05
C THR A 463 -16.04 -0.53 -0.20
N ASN A 464 -16.72 -1.47 -0.84
CA ASN A 464 -17.65 -1.26 -1.95
C ASN A 464 -18.99 -0.70 -1.48
N ARG A 465 -19.32 -0.85 -0.18
CA ARG A 465 -20.51 -0.28 0.46
C ARG A 465 -20.77 1.18 0.07
N ASN A 466 -22.05 1.53 -0.04
CA ASN A 466 -22.47 2.89 -0.35
C ASN A 466 -22.27 3.82 0.85
N ASP A 467 -22.50 3.35 2.07
CA ASP A 467 -22.29 4.10 3.32
C ASP A 467 -20.83 4.46 3.61
N ALA A 468 -19.85 3.84 2.94
CA ALA A 468 -18.43 4.23 3.04
C ALA A 468 -18.18 5.69 2.66
N LEU A 469 -19.06 6.27 1.83
CA LEU A 469 -19.02 7.69 1.48
C LEU A 469 -19.28 8.62 2.66
N ALA A 470 -19.94 8.16 3.74
CA ALA A 470 -20.15 8.96 4.94
C ALA A 470 -18.84 9.24 5.67
N GLY A 471 -18.05 8.21 5.97
CA GLY A 471 -16.71 8.35 6.55
C GLY A 471 -15.77 9.13 5.63
N TRP A 472 -15.85 8.88 4.31
CA TRP A 472 -15.04 9.62 3.36
C TRP A 472 -15.37 11.11 3.30
N LEU A 473 -16.65 11.48 3.25
CA LEU A 473 -17.07 12.88 3.28
C LEU A 473 -16.58 13.58 4.55
N LEU A 474 -16.78 12.95 5.71
CA LEU A 474 -16.54 13.59 7.00
C LEU A 474 -15.07 13.68 7.39
N ASP A 475 -14.26 12.64 7.14
CA ASP A 475 -12.87 12.59 7.63
C ASP A 475 -11.80 12.26 6.56
N TYR A 476 -12.12 11.55 5.46
CA TYR A 476 -11.09 11.07 4.50
C TYR A 476 -10.96 11.86 3.17
N SER A 477 -11.71 12.95 2.98
CA SER A 477 -11.77 13.68 1.70
C SER A 477 -11.17 15.10 1.73
N ASP A 478 -11.08 15.71 2.90
CA ASP A 478 -10.88 17.16 3.13
C ASP A 478 -11.95 18.05 2.46
N ILE A 479 -13.10 17.52 2.04
CA ILE A 479 -14.14 18.32 1.35
C ILE A 479 -14.52 19.53 2.19
N GLU A 480 -14.75 19.35 3.50
CA GLU A 480 -15.08 20.44 4.43
C GLU A 480 -14.12 21.64 4.32
N LYS A 481 -12.82 21.38 4.28
CA LYS A 481 -11.78 22.42 4.25
C LYS A 481 -11.84 23.28 2.99
N PHE A 482 -12.30 22.69 1.89
CA PHE A 482 -12.26 23.26 0.55
C PHE A 482 -13.64 23.63 -0.01
N SER A 483 -14.70 23.46 0.76
CA SER A 483 -16.07 23.87 0.43
C SER A 483 -16.51 25.09 1.24
N SER A 484 -17.65 25.68 0.86
CA SER A 484 -18.32 26.64 1.74
C SER A 484 -18.91 25.91 2.95
N GLY A 485 -19.03 26.61 4.10
CA GLY A 485 -19.67 26.03 5.29
C GLY A 485 -21.13 25.63 5.05
N TYR A 486 -21.84 26.36 4.18
CA TYR A 486 -23.20 26.03 3.78
C TYR A 486 -23.24 24.71 2.99
N ASP A 487 -22.45 24.57 1.93
CA ASP A 487 -22.44 23.37 1.09
C ASP A 487 -22.10 22.12 1.92
N PHE A 488 -21.06 22.20 2.76
CA PHE A 488 -20.66 21.07 3.61
C PHE A 488 -21.76 20.69 4.60
N SER A 489 -22.43 21.68 5.21
CA SER A 489 -23.49 21.41 6.17
C SER A 489 -24.66 20.64 5.54
N GLU A 490 -25.01 20.93 4.28
CA GLU A 490 -26.07 20.20 3.57
C GLU A 490 -25.65 18.77 3.22
N TRP A 491 -24.39 18.53 2.86
CA TRP A 491 -23.89 17.17 2.65
C TRP A 491 -23.79 16.36 3.94
N ALA A 492 -23.30 16.97 5.03
CA ALA A 492 -23.22 16.34 6.34
C ALA A 492 -24.63 15.99 6.89
N LYS A 493 -25.64 16.81 6.58
CA LYS A 493 -27.03 16.55 6.94
C LYS A 493 -27.58 15.26 6.32
N LEU A 494 -27.16 14.87 5.11
CA LEU A 494 -27.53 13.57 4.53
C LEU A 494 -27.02 12.41 5.40
N VAL A 495 -25.83 12.55 5.97
CA VAL A 495 -25.27 11.55 6.91
C VAL A 495 -26.10 11.50 8.19
N ASP A 496 -26.43 12.65 8.77
CA ASP A 496 -27.22 12.71 10.01
C ASP A 496 -28.66 12.19 9.81
N GLN A 497 -29.28 12.46 8.66
CA GLN A 497 -30.61 11.91 8.32
C GLN A 497 -30.58 10.39 8.17
N TRP A 498 -29.55 9.84 7.50
CA TRP A 498 -29.35 8.40 7.41
C TRP A 498 -29.15 7.78 8.79
N ARG A 499 -28.26 8.35 9.62
CA ARG A 499 -28.01 7.93 11.01
C ARG A 499 -29.26 7.90 11.89
N ALA A 500 -30.15 8.88 11.71
CA ALA A 500 -31.43 8.96 12.41
C ALA A 500 -32.49 7.98 11.87
N GLY A 501 -32.18 7.21 10.83
CA GLY A 501 -33.08 6.23 10.24
C GLY A 501 -34.12 6.81 9.29
N MET A 502 -33.91 8.04 8.77
CA MET A 502 -34.78 8.60 7.73
C MET A 502 -34.59 7.92 6.37
N HIS A 503 -33.45 7.24 6.18
CA HIS A 503 -33.16 6.44 4.99
C HIS A 503 -32.77 5.02 5.41
N THR A 504 -33.34 4.02 4.74
CA THR A 504 -32.94 2.61 4.91
C THR A 504 -31.50 2.40 4.49
N ASP A 505 -31.12 2.92 3.32
CA ASP A 505 -29.77 2.89 2.78
C ASP A 505 -29.17 4.29 2.74
N PHE A 506 -27.84 4.40 2.86
CA PHE A 506 -27.18 5.70 2.75
C PHE A 506 -27.42 6.31 1.35
N PRO A 507 -27.87 7.58 1.23
CA PRO A 507 -28.18 8.24 -0.05
C PRO A 507 -26.92 8.64 -0.85
N ALA A 508 -26.04 7.66 -1.08
CA ALA A 508 -24.73 7.82 -1.69
C ALA A 508 -24.77 8.44 -3.10
N ARG A 509 -25.75 8.02 -3.91
CA ARG A 509 -25.94 8.52 -5.28
C ARG A 509 -26.30 10.01 -5.29
N GLU A 510 -27.11 10.46 -4.33
CA GLU A 510 -27.49 11.86 -4.19
C GLU A 510 -26.28 12.69 -3.75
N LEU A 511 -25.54 12.25 -2.73
CA LEU A 511 -24.32 12.91 -2.28
C LEU A 511 -23.31 13.07 -3.43
N GLY A 512 -23.03 11.98 -4.16
CA GLY A 512 -22.09 12.02 -5.29
C GLY A 512 -22.53 13.01 -6.37
N ARG A 513 -23.82 13.00 -6.71
CA ARG A 513 -24.39 13.95 -7.67
C ARG A 513 -24.26 15.40 -7.20
N GLN A 514 -24.52 15.68 -5.93
CA GLN A 514 -24.39 17.04 -5.37
C GLN A 514 -22.94 17.53 -5.41
N LEU A 515 -21.97 16.68 -5.06
CA LEU A 515 -20.54 17.01 -5.11
C LEU A 515 -20.06 17.32 -6.54
N VAL A 516 -20.52 16.55 -7.54
CA VAL A 516 -20.14 16.75 -8.94
C VAL A 516 -20.84 17.97 -9.55
N LYS A 517 -22.16 18.12 -9.33
CA LYS A 517 -22.93 19.24 -9.88
C LYS A 517 -22.55 20.58 -9.28
N SER A 518 -22.13 20.60 -8.01
CA SER A 518 -21.66 21.82 -7.32
C SER A 518 -20.23 22.22 -7.69
N CYS A 519 -19.57 21.52 -8.63
CA CYS A 519 -18.16 21.69 -8.98
C CYS A 519 -17.20 21.45 -7.81
N GLN A 520 -17.63 20.83 -6.71
CA GLN A 520 -16.72 20.56 -5.60
C GLN A 520 -15.71 19.48 -6.01
N VAL A 521 -16.19 18.44 -6.70
CA VAL A 521 -15.40 17.30 -7.14
C VAL A 521 -15.56 17.08 -8.64
N ILE A 522 -14.46 16.84 -9.34
CA ILE A 522 -14.45 16.40 -10.73
C ILE A 522 -13.92 14.96 -10.78
N PRO A 523 -14.77 13.94 -11.03
CA PRO A 523 -14.33 12.54 -11.13
C PRO A 523 -13.43 12.35 -12.35
N MET A 524 -12.30 11.68 -12.19
CA MET A 524 -11.32 11.45 -13.25
C MET A 524 -11.31 9.99 -13.68
N PHE A 525 -10.90 9.08 -12.79
CA PHE A 525 -10.57 7.71 -13.17
C PHE A 525 -10.97 6.67 -12.13
N HIS A 526 -11.52 5.55 -12.60
CA HIS A 526 -11.48 4.29 -11.87
C HIS A 526 -10.22 3.52 -12.27
N CYS A 527 -9.71 2.67 -11.39
CA CYS A 527 -8.58 1.81 -11.67
C CYS A 527 -8.98 0.36 -11.44
N TRP A 528 -8.49 -0.56 -12.26
CA TRP A 528 -8.53 -1.99 -11.94
C TRP A 528 -7.55 -2.29 -10.82
N LEU A 529 -8.04 -2.96 -9.79
CA LEU A 529 -7.26 -3.51 -8.69
C LEU A 529 -7.23 -5.02 -8.86
N GLY A 530 -6.08 -5.64 -8.67
CA GLY A 530 -5.96 -7.09 -8.77
C GLY A 530 -4.68 -7.59 -8.14
N VAL A 531 -4.71 -8.86 -7.75
CA VAL A 531 -3.52 -9.62 -7.38
C VAL A 531 -3.13 -10.43 -8.60
N ASN A 532 -1.94 -10.18 -9.14
CA ASN A 532 -1.45 -10.97 -10.27
C ASN A 532 -1.14 -12.40 -9.80
N LYS A 533 -1.86 -13.39 -10.36
CA LYS A 533 -1.66 -14.82 -10.07
C LYS A 533 -0.28 -15.33 -10.46
N ASP A 534 0.38 -14.75 -11.47
CA ASP A 534 1.75 -15.13 -11.84
C ASP A 534 2.78 -14.79 -10.74
N HIS A 535 2.47 -13.79 -9.90
CA HIS A 535 3.34 -13.35 -8.79
C HIS A 535 2.92 -13.94 -7.44
N SER A 536 1.64 -14.31 -7.32
CA SER A 536 1.09 -14.94 -6.12
C SER A 536 0.95 -16.46 -6.25
N GLY A 537 1.40 -17.09 -7.35
CA GLY A 537 0.94 -18.38 -7.91
C GLY A 537 0.74 -19.61 -7.02
N ALA A 538 1.19 -19.61 -5.76
CA ALA A 538 0.89 -20.66 -4.77
C ALA A 538 -0.03 -20.21 -3.61
N LEU A 539 -0.26 -18.90 -3.46
CA LEU A 539 -1.12 -18.28 -2.44
C LEU A 539 -2.59 -18.60 -2.74
N GLN A 540 -3.19 -19.37 -1.85
CA GLN A 540 -4.62 -19.63 -1.80
C GLN A 540 -5.32 -18.48 -1.06
N ASN A 541 -6.57 -18.20 -1.43
CA ASN A 541 -7.42 -17.14 -0.85
C ASN A 541 -6.89 -15.69 -1.04
N ALA A 542 -5.95 -15.46 -1.94
CA ALA A 542 -5.41 -14.13 -2.23
C ALA A 542 -6.36 -13.31 -3.11
N LYS A 543 -7.50 -12.90 -2.55
CA LYS A 543 -8.48 -12.03 -3.21
C LYS A 543 -8.20 -10.56 -2.90
N CYS A 544 -8.20 -9.70 -3.92
CA CYS A 544 -8.05 -8.26 -3.75
C CYS A 544 -9.26 -7.65 -3.01
N ASN A 545 -9.00 -6.82 -2.01
CA ASN A 545 -10.01 -6.03 -1.30
C ASN A 545 -10.10 -4.60 -1.88
N ALA A 546 -11.09 -3.85 -1.43
CA ALA A 546 -11.34 -2.45 -1.80
C ALA A 546 -10.14 -1.50 -1.63
N LEU A 547 -9.13 -1.86 -0.83
CA LEU A 547 -7.91 -1.06 -0.62
C LEU A 547 -6.78 -1.43 -1.59
N GLY A 548 -6.96 -2.44 -2.45
CA GLY A 548 -5.96 -2.89 -3.42
C GLY A 548 -4.97 -3.92 -2.87
N TRP A 549 -5.32 -4.59 -1.76
CA TRP A 549 -4.48 -5.60 -1.10
C TRP A 549 -5.29 -6.88 -0.87
N PHE A 550 -4.66 -8.01 -0.56
CA PHE A 550 -5.38 -9.21 -0.12
C PHE A 550 -5.40 -9.34 1.41
N ASP A 551 -6.29 -10.15 1.96
CA ASP A 551 -6.33 -10.40 3.40
C ASP A 551 -5.13 -11.27 3.84
N PHE A 552 -4.28 -10.73 4.72
CA PHE A 552 -3.10 -11.44 5.20
C PHE A 552 -3.44 -12.58 6.17
N ASN A 553 -4.63 -12.60 6.76
CA ASN A 553 -4.99 -13.57 7.79
C ASN A 553 -5.33 -14.96 7.21
N ASN A 554 -6.07 -14.96 6.11
CA ASN A 554 -6.66 -16.16 5.51
C ASN A 554 -5.87 -16.73 4.33
N VAL A 555 -4.80 -16.06 3.93
CA VAL A 555 -3.95 -16.49 2.81
C VAL A 555 -2.95 -17.54 3.27
N TRP A 556 -2.77 -18.60 2.49
CA TRP A 556 -1.91 -19.73 2.81
C TRP A 556 -1.33 -20.38 1.56
N VAL A 557 -0.40 -21.32 1.76
CA VAL A 557 0.24 -22.06 0.67
C VAL A 557 -0.22 -23.51 0.66
N LYS A 558 -0.71 -23.96 -0.47
CA LYS A 558 -0.96 -25.40 -0.67
C LYS A 558 0.38 -26.14 -0.80
N PRO A 559 0.66 -27.17 0.03
CA PRO A 559 1.87 -27.96 -0.12
C PRO A 559 1.87 -28.72 -1.45
N ASP A 560 3.04 -28.83 -2.08
CA ASP A 560 3.25 -29.72 -3.21
C ASP A 560 3.29 -31.16 -2.70
N ILE A 561 2.20 -31.90 -2.90
CA ILE A 561 2.15 -33.33 -2.60
C ILE A 561 2.59 -34.04 -3.88
N GLU A 562 3.84 -34.51 -3.92
CA GLU A 562 4.27 -35.44 -4.96
C GLU A 562 3.39 -36.69 -4.89
N SER A 563 2.66 -36.97 -5.97
CA SER A 563 1.86 -38.18 -6.09
C SER A 563 2.79 -39.39 -6.21
N ASN A 564 3.22 -39.93 -5.07
CA ASN A 564 3.76 -41.28 -5.00
C ASN A 564 2.63 -42.28 -5.27
N HIS A 565 2.24 -42.42 -6.53
CA HIS A 565 1.67 -43.67 -7.01
C HIS A 565 2.82 -44.67 -7.06
N GLY A 566 3.14 -45.24 -5.89
CA GLY A 566 3.91 -46.46 -5.83
C GLY A 566 3.13 -47.54 -6.56
N GLU A 567 3.63 -47.91 -7.74
CA GLU A 567 3.41 -49.23 -8.30
C GLU A 567 3.81 -50.24 -7.23
N THR A 568 2.80 -50.87 -6.65
CA THR A 568 2.96 -52.06 -5.83
C THR A 568 3.04 -53.23 -6.81
N GLU A 569 4.25 -53.67 -7.12
CA GLU A 569 4.51 -55.02 -7.65
C GLU A 569 4.60 -56.03 -6.50
#